data_AF-A0A9N8QNS2-F1
#
_entry.id   AF-A0A9N8QNS2-F1
#
_cell.length_a   1.000
_cell.length_b   1.000
_cell.length_c   1.000
_cell.angle_alpha   90.00
_cell.angle_beta   90.00
_cell.angle_gamma   90.00
#
_symmetry.space_group_name_H-M   'P 1'
#
loop_
_entity.id
_entity.type
_entity.pdbx_description
1 polymer ?
#
loop_
_entity_poly.entity_id
_entity_poly.type
_entity_poly.pdbx_seq_one_letter_code
_entity_poly.pdbx_strand_id
1 'polypeptide(L)'
;MIDPGELKAYFTEIKQGFSPREHVDRLENVDAVITNFRKEQDQQEESAVAELRDLTNKLTNLKAECSRSHLDWIPHDEHVARIHELEREQAEWGKKLFADEGKLRQVEEELREAKEEVAMWEGVQVEDEVEFTGDALALRFFRFLGFVPSYAIDPVPSSKPTKATSKKGKASATSFKCILVRSESTGQATLFDVSAEGRKKKGWSERDLSERLWEAAR
;
A
#
# COMPACT_ATOMS: atom_id res chain seq x y z
N MET A 1 -2.84 -26.14 98.46
CA MET A 1 -2.24 -24.79 98.60
C MET A 1 -1.24 -24.67 97.47
N ILE A 2 -1.36 -23.65 96.61
CA ILE A 2 -0.42 -23.43 95.51
C ILE A 2 0.88 -22.91 96.12
N ASP A 3 2.03 -23.45 95.70
CA ASP A 3 3.34 -23.05 96.19
C ASP A 3 3.62 -21.59 95.79
N PRO A 4 3.97 -20.70 96.74
CA PRO A 4 4.38 -19.33 96.44
C PRO A 4 5.52 -19.22 95.41
N GLY A 5 6.39 -20.23 95.29
CA GLY A 5 7.46 -20.29 94.31
C GLY A 5 6.94 -20.48 92.88
N GLU A 6 6.01 -21.40 92.69
CA GLU A 6 5.36 -21.66 91.39
C GLU A 6 4.53 -20.46 90.94
N LEU A 7 3.84 -19.79 91.89
CA LEU A 7 3.07 -18.59 91.60
C LEU A 7 3.97 -17.45 91.08
N LYS A 8 5.16 -17.27 91.66
CA LYS A 8 6.14 -16.26 91.20
C LYS A 8 6.72 -16.59 89.83
N ALA A 9 7.02 -17.86 89.55
CA ALA A 9 7.48 -18.29 88.24
C ALA A 9 6.43 -17.97 87.16
N TYR A 10 5.16 -18.31 87.42
CA TYR A 10 4.05 -18.02 86.53
C TYR A 10 3.83 -16.52 86.29
N PHE A 11 3.92 -15.68 87.34
CA PHE A 11 3.86 -14.22 87.19
C PHE A 11 5.02 -13.65 86.38
N THR A 12 6.20 -14.27 86.45
CA THR A 12 7.37 -13.82 85.69
C THR A 12 7.23 -14.18 84.22
N GLU A 13 6.73 -15.38 83.93
CA GLU A 13 6.41 -15.84 82.56
C GLU A 13 5.34 -14.95 81.90
N ILE A 14 4.27 -14.62 82.62
CA ILE A 14 3.23 -13.70 82.12
C ILE A 14 3.81 -12.30 81.84
N LYS A 15 4.67 -11.78 82.73
CA LYS A 15 5.31 -10.46 82.52
C LYS A 15 6.29 -10.45 81.36
N GLN A 16 6.92 -11.58 81.04
CA GLN A 16 7.82 -11.70 79.89
C GLN A 16 7.04 -11.87 78.58
N GLY A 17 5.89 -12.55 78.61
CA GLY A 17 5.00 -12.71 77.46
C GLY A 17 4.19 -11.44 77.13
N PHE A 18 4.05 -10.51 78.07
CA PHE A 18 3.36 -9.24 77.87
C PHE A 18 4.39 -8.13 77.66
N SER A 19 4.60 -7.71 76.41
CA SER A 19 5.42 -6.54 76.06
C SER A 19 4.50 -5.39 75.64
N PRO A 20 4.11 -4.49 76.56
CA PRO A 20 3.22 -3.37 76.26
C PRO A 20 3.71 -2.50 75.10
N ARG A 21 5.03 -2.39 74.91
CA ARG A 21 5.62 -1.63 73.79
C ARG A 21 5.28 -2.25 72.44
N GLU A 22 5.42 -3.55 72.28
CA GLU A 22 5.06 -4.22 71.01
C GLU A 22 3.58 -4.07 70.67
N HIS A 23 2.71 -4.04 71.68
CA HIS A 23 1.28 -3.80 71.46
C HIS A 23 0.99 -2.36 71.07
N VAL A 24 1.70 -1.38 71.66
CA VAL A 24 1.60 0.04 71.26
C VAL A 24 2.10 0.22 69.83
N ASP A 25 3.26 -0.36 69.47
CA ASP A 25 3.81 -0.29 68.11
C ASP A 25 2.85 -0.93 67.08
N ARG A 26 2.18 -2.03 67.45
CA ARG A 26 1.13 -2.64 66.60
C ARG A 26 -0.08 -1.73 66.44
N LEU A 27 -0.52 -1.04 67.49
CA LEU A 27 -1.64 -0.10 67.42
C LEU A 27 -1.28 1.13 66.58
N GLU A 28 -0.06 1.66 66.72
CA GLU A 28 0.45 2.75 65.88
C GLU A 28 0.53 2.33 64.41
N ASN A 29 0.97 1.11 64.12
CA ASN A 29 0.96 0.56 62.76
C ASN A 29 -0.46 0.40 62.20
N VAL A 30 -1.41 -0.07 63.01
CA VAL A 30 -2.82 -0.18 62.59
C VAL A 30 -3.41 1.20 62.31
N ASP A 31 -3.09 2.21 63.12
CA ASP A 31 -3.54 3.58 62.91
C ASP A 31 -2.91 4.20 61.66
N ALA A 32 -1.63 3.93 61.39
CA ALA A 32 -0.96 4.32 60.15
C ALA A 32 -1.64 3.66 58.92
N VAL A 33 -2.02 2.38 59.02
CA VAL A 33 -2.74 1.69 57.93
C VAL A 33 -4.15 2.28 57.74
N ILE A 34 -4.89 2.55 58.81
CA ILE A 34 -6.22 3.15 58.74
C ILE A 34 -6.18 4.56 58.12
N THR A 35 -5.21 5.38 58.55
CA THR A 35 -5.05 6.73 58.03
C THR A 35 -4.65 6.74 56.55
N ASN A 36 -3.78 5.83 56.13
CA ASN A 36 -3.44 5.67 54.71
C ASN A 36 -4.63 5.16 53.89
N PHE A 37 -5.38 4.17 54.39
CA PHE A 37 -6.57 3.66 53.73
C PHE A 37 -7.62 4.75 53.52
N ARG A 38 -7.85 5.59 54.52
CA ARG A 38 -8.78 6.73 54.39
C ARG A 38 -8.32 7.74 53.34
N LYS A 39 -7.02 8.06 53.29
CA LYS A 39 -6.47 8.95 52.26
C LYS A 39 -6.63 8.37 50.85
N GLU A 40 -6.38 7.08 50.69
CA GLU A 40 -6.58 6.39 49.40
C GLU A 40 -8.06 6.41 48.99
N GLN A 41 -8.97 6.20 49.95
CA GLN A 41 -10.40 6.28 49.70
C GLN A 41 -10.83 7.69 49.29
N ASP A 42 -10.40 8.72 50.03
CA ASP A 42 -10.72 10.12 49.70
C ASP A 42 -10.20 10.49 48.30
N GLN A 43 -8.98 10.05 47.95
CA GLN A 43 -8.40 10.30 46.63
C GLN A 43 -9.16 9.57 45.50
N GLN A 44 -9.64 8.35 45.74
CA GLN A 44 -10.47 7.62 44.78
C GLN A 44 -11.83 8.29 44.60
N GLU A 45 -12.44 8.77 45.67
CA GLU A 45 -13.71 9.51 45.61
C GLU A 45 -13.56 10.82 44.83
N GLU A 46 -12.49 11.58 45.07
CA GLU A 46 -12.19 12.80 44.30
C GLU A 46 -11.99 12.52 42.80
N SER A 47 -11.24 11.46 42.46
CA SER A 47 -11.03 11.05 41.07
C SER A 47 -12.35 10.65 40.39
N ALA A 48 -13.18 9.86 41.07
CA ALA A 48 -14.48 9.45 40.54
C ALA A 48 -15.43 10.63 40.34
N VAL A 49 -15.43 11.61 41.26
CA VAL A 49 -16.22 12.84 41.13
C VAL A 49 -15.74 13.69 39.96
N ALA A 50 -14.43 13.81 39.73
CA ALA A 50 -13.88 14.51 38.58
C ALA A 50 -14.29 13.84 37.26
N GLU A 51 -14.18 12.52 37.17
CA GLU A 51 -14.62 11.75 36.00
C GLU A 51 -16.13 11.90 35.72
N LEU A 52 -16.96 11.83 36.76
CA LEU A 52 -18.40 12.06 36.64
C LEU A 52 -18.71 13.47 36.14
N ARG A 53 -17.98 14.48 36.60
CA ARG A 53 -18.14 15.86 36.13
C ARG A 53 -17.75 15.99 34.65
N ASP A 54 -16.65 15.38 34.24
CA ASP A 54 -16.21 15.39 32.84
C ASP A 54 -17.19 14.65 31.92
N LEU A 55 -17.70 13.49 32.35
CA LEU A 55 -18.73 12.76 31.62
C LEU A 55 -20.04 13.55 31.53
N THR A 56 -20.42 14.24 32.61
CA THR A 56 -21.59 15.13 32.61
C THR A 56 -21.41 16.28 31.61
N ASN A 57 -20.24 16.92 31.59
CA ASN A 57 -19.92 17.98 30.63
C ASN A 57 -19.95 17.48 29.18
N LYS A 58 -19.40 16.29 28.92
CA LYS A 58 -19.46 15.65 27.59
C LYS A 58 -20.91 15.37 27.18
N LEU A 59 -21.74 14.88 28.10
CA LEU A 59 -23.15 14.62 27.84
C LEU A 59 -23.92 15.92 27.59
N THR A 60 -23.66 16.99 28.35
CA THR A 60 -24.30 18.28 28.12
C THR A 60 -23.91 18.89 26.78
N ASN A 61 -22.65 18.74 26.35
CA ASN A 61 -22.19 19.21 25.04
C ASN A 61 -22.82 18.39 23.92
N LEU A 62 -22.81 17.06 24.03
CA LEU A 62 -23.47 16.18 23.06
C LEU A 62 -24.98 16.46 22.98
N LYS A 63 -25.61 16.73 24.13
CA LYS A 63 -27.02 17.14 24.17
C LYS A 63 -27.21 18.48 23.48
N ALA A 64 -26.32 19.45 23.64
CA ALA A 64 -26.40 20.73 22.93
C ALA A 64 -26.21 20.56 21.41
N GLU A 65 -25.29 19.70 20.98
CA GLU A 65 -25.04 19.36 19.56
C GLU A 65 -26.21 18.58 18.93
N CYS A 66 -26.81 17.63 19.67
CA CYS A 66 -27.96 16.85 19.22
C CYS A 66 -29.31 17.55 19.42
N SER A 67 -29.36 18.66 20.16
CA SER A 67 -30.58 19.45 20.29
C SER A 67 -30.86 20.14 18.97
N ARG A 68 -32.08 19.94 18.44
CA ARG A 68 -32.58 20.46 17.16
C ARG A 68 -32.36 21.97 16.93
N SER A 69 -32.03 22.75 17.97
CA SER A 69 -31.62 24.15 17.83
C SER A 69 -30.35 24.38 17.00
N HIS A 70 -29.49 23.36 16.79
CA HIS A 70 -28.34 23.45 15.87
C HIS A 70 -28.73 23.16 14.39
N LEU A 71 -29.98 22.79 14.11
CA LEU A 71 -30.54 22.74 12.76
C LEU A 71 -31.33 24.01 12.38
N ASP A 72 -31.66 24.87 13.35
CA ASP A 72 -32.49 26.07 13.12
C ASP A 72 -31.71 27.30 12.60
N TRP A 73 -30.37 27.23 12.47
CA TRP A 73 -29.57 28.35 11.92
C TRP A 73 -29.50 28.36 10.38
N ILE A 74 -29.90 27.27 9.72
CA ILE A 74 -30.04 27.21 8.27
C ILE A 74 -31.56 27.28 7.99
N PRO A 75 -32.06 28.33 7.34
CA PRO A 75 -33.46 28.40 6.90
C PRO A 75 -33.83 27.08 6.20
N HIS A 76 -35.01 26.53 6.51
CA HIS A 76 -35.46 25.24 5.96
C HIS A 76 -35.29 25.17 4.42
N ASP A 77 -35.54 26.29 3.75
CA ASP A 77 -35.38 26.44 2.30
C ASP A 77 -33.93 26.31 1.83
N GLU A 78 -32.95 26.82 2.59
CA GLU A 78 -31.53 26.68 2.30
C GLU A 78 -31.05 25.23 2.51
N HIS A 79 -31.57 24.56 3.54
CA HIS A 79 -31.28 23.14 3.78
C HIS A 79 -31.85 22.24 2.66
N VAL A 80 -33.09 22.50 2.24
CA VAL A 80 -33.72 21.80 1.10
C VAL A 80 -32.96 22.08 -0.20
N ALA A 81 -32.55 23.33 -0.44
CA ALA A 81 -31.74 23.68 -1.60
C ALA A 81 -30.38 22.96 -1.58
N ARG A 82 -29.74 22.83 -0.41
CA ARG A 82 -28.49 22.07 -0.27
C ARG A 82 -28.68 20.59 -0.53
N ILE A 83 -29.79 19.99 -0.07
CA ILE A 83 -30.12 18.59 -0.38
C ILE A 83 -30.27 18.39 -1.89
N HIS A 84 -31.02 19.26 -2.58
CA HIS A 84 -31.18 19.14 -4.03
C HIS A 84 -29.87 19.32 -4.81
N GLU A 85 -28.96 20.17 -4.30
CA GLU A 85 -27.63 20.30 -4.89
C GLU A 85 -26.80 19.03 -4.71
N LEU A 86 -26.83 18.43 -3.51
CA LEU A 86 -26.18 17.15 -3.25
C LEU A 86 -26.78 16.00 -4.08
N GLU A 87 -28.10 16.01 -4.32
CA GLU A 87 -28.76 15.05 -5.21
C GLU A 87 -28.31 15.21 -6.66
N ARG A 88 -28.12 16.45 -7.15
CA ARG A 88 -27.54 16.71 -8.47
C ARG A 88 -26.12 16.22 -8.56
N GLU A 89 -25.28 16.59 -7.60
CA GLU A 89 -23.89 16.14 -7.53
C GLU A 89 -23.83 14.60 -7.56
N GLN A 90 -24.65 13.92 -6.76
CA GLN A 90 -24.74 12.47 -6.74
C GLN A 90 -25.12 11.89 -8.11
N ALA A 91 -26.09 12.48 -8.80
CA ALA A 91 -26.50 12.05 -10.14
C ALA A 91 -25.39 12.28 -11.19
N GLU A 92 -24.64 13.38 -11.09
CA GLU A 92 -23.49 13.64 -11.96
C GLU A 92 -22.35 12.65 -11.72
N TRP A 93 -22.03 12.36 -10.45
CA TRP A 93 -21.04 11.36 -10.08
C TRP A 93 -21.45 9.96 -10.56
N GLY A 94 -22.73 9.60 -10.43
CA GLY A 94 -23.25 8.36 -10.98
C GLY A 94 -23.06 8.26 -12.50
N LYS A 95 -23.38 9.32 -13.25
CA LYS A 95 -23.14 9.36 -14.71
C LYS A 95 -21.67 9.23 -15.08
N LYS A 96 -20.78 9.92 -14.35
CA LYS A 96 -19.33 9.83 -14.57
C LYS A 96 -18.82 8.41 -14.31
N LEU A 97 -19.27 7.79 -13.22
CA LEU A 97 -18.92 6.41 -12.87
C LEU A 97 -19.33 5.44 -13.99
N PHE A 98 -20.58 5.51 -14.46
CA PHE A 98 -21.03 4.66 -15.57
C PHE A 98 -20.25 4.90 -16.86
N ALA A 99 -19.88 6.15 -17.17
CA ALA A 99 -19.08 6.46 -18.34
C ALA A 99 -17.66 5.89 -18.24
N ASP A 100 -17.04 5.96 -17.05
CA ASP A 100 -15.70 5.43 -16.83
C ASP A 100 -15.68 3.91 -16.75
N GLU A 101 -16.69 3.26 -16.16
CA GLU A 101 -16.89 1.80 -16.24
C GLU A 101 -17.07 1.33 -17.69
N GLY A 102 -17.78 2.10 -18.52
CA GLY A 102 -17.91 1.80 -19.95
C GLY A 102 -16.57 1.86 -20.69
N LYS A 103 -15.75 2.89 -20.44
CA LYS A 103 -14.39 2.98 -20.99
C LYS A 103 -13.50 1.86 -20.48
N LEU A 104 -13.61 1.49 -19.21
CA LEU A 104 -12.83 0.40 -18.62
C LEU A 104 -13.12 -0.90 -19.35
N ARG A 105 -14.41 -1.26 -19.54
CA ARG A 105 -14.81 -2.45 -20.30
C ARG A 105 -14.29 -2.43 -21.73
N GLN A 106 -14.30 -1.27 -22.39
CA GLN A 106 -13.75 -1.15 -23.74
C GLN A 106 -12.24 -1.45 -23.75
N VAL A 107 -11.48 -0.88 -22.82
CA VAL A 107 -10.03 -1.10 -22.72
C VAL A 107 -9.70 -2.54 -22.34
N GLU A 108 -10.49 -3.15 -21.45
CA GLU A 108 -10.34 -4.56 -21.09
C GLU A 108 -10.55 -5.48 -22.29
N GLU A 109 -11.53 -5.17 -23.14
CA GLU A 109 -11.78 -5.92 -24.36
C GLU A 109 -10.67 -5.71 -25.41
N GLU A 110 -10.23 -4.47 -25.64
CA GLU A 110 -9.10 -4.18 -26.52
C GLU A 110 -7.81 -4.88 -26.04
N LEU A 111 -7.60 -4.96 -24.73
CA LEU A 111 -6.47 -5.68 -24.14
C LEU A 111 -6.59 -7.20 -24.31
N ARG A 112 -7.81 -7.74 -24.21
CA ARG A 112 -8.08 -9.16 -24.47
C ARG A 112 -7.78 -9.50 -25.93
N GLU A 113 -8.29 -8.71 -26.88
CA GLU A 113 -8.04 -8.87 -28.32
C GLU A 113 -6.54 -8.78 -28.64
N ALA A 114 -5.84 -7.78 -28.10
CA ALA A 114 -4.40 -7.63 -28.32
C ALA A 114 -3.59 -8.82 -27.77
N LYS A 115 -3.98 -9.38 -26.62
CA LYS A 115 -3.35 -10.58 -26.06
C LYS A 115 -3.58 -11.81 -26.95
N GLU A 116 -4.79 -11.96 -27.50
CA GLU A 116 -5.11 -13.04 -28.44
C GLU A 116 -4.33 -12.90 -29.75
N GLU A 117 -4.21 -11.68 -30.30
CA GLU A 117 -3.37 -11.42 -31.47
C GLU A 117 -1.91 -11.79 -31.19
N VAL A 118 -1.35 -11.36 -30.06
CA VAL A 118 0.04 -11.71 -29.68
C VAL A 118 0.21 -13.22 -29.56
N ALA A 119 -0.71 -13.93 -28.91
CA ALA A 119 -0.65 -15.38 -28.79
C ALA A 119 -0.72 -16.08 -30.16
N MET A 120 -1.54 -15.56 -31.09
CA MET A 120 -1.59 -16.06 -32.47
C MET A 120 -0.26 -15.83 -33.20
N TRP A 121 0.36 -14.67 -33.07
CA TRP A 121 1.67 -14.39 -33.68
C TRP A 121 2.82 -15.18 -33.04
N GLU A 122 2.74 -15.46 -31.75
CA GLU A 122 3.69 -16.32 -31.06
C GLU A 122 3.53 -17.79 -31.45
N GLY A 123 2.30 -18.27 -31.62
CA GLY A 123 2.00 -19.63 -32.09
C GLY A 123 2.27 -19.86 -33.59
N VAL A 124 2.26 -18.80 -34.40
CA VAL A 124 2.62 -18.85 -35.84
C VAL A 124 4.14 -18.66 -36.06
N GLN A 125 4.96 -18.74 -35.00
CA GLN A 125 6.39 -18.92 -35.18
C GLN A 125 6.62 -20.24 -35.92
N VAL A 126 6.96 -20.13 -37.21
CA VAL A 126 7.93 -20.83 -38.09
C VAL A 126 8.62 -22.12 -37.55
N GLU A 127 8.02 -22.87 -36.63
CA GLU A 127 8.57 -24.08 -36.04
C GLU A 127 8.18 -25.33 -36.83
N ASP A 128 7.13 -25.27 -37.66
CA ASP A 128 6.61 -26.49 -38.30
C ASP A 128 7.17 -26.82 -39.70
N GLU A 129 7.96 -25.95 -40.35
CA GLU A 129 8.40 -26.23 -41.74
C GLU A 129 9.85 -25.92 -42.12
N VAL A 130 10.71 -25.38 -41.24
CA VAL A 130 12.09 -25.04 -41.66
C VAL A 130 13.12 -25.89 -40.92
N GLU A 131 13.81 -26.72 -41.69
CA GLU A 131 14.98 -27.51 -41.30
C GLU A 131 15.88 -26.74 -40.32
N PHE A 132 16.25 -27.38 -39.21
CA PHE A 132 17.16 -26.88 -38.17
C PHE A 132 18.55 -26.53 -38.75
N THR A 133 18.65 -25.40 -39.42
CA THR A 133 19.92 -24.81 -39.85
C THR A 133 20.58 -24.16 -38.64
N GLY A 134 21.91 -24.20 -38.56
CA GLY A 134 22.66 -23.59 -37.45
C GLY A 134 22.32 -22.11 -37.23
N ASP A 135 21.94 -21.41 -38.30
CA ASP A 135 21.50 -20.02 -38.26
C ASP A 135 20.14 -19.85 -37.57
N ALA A 136 19.20 -20.78 -37.76
CA ALA A 136 17.90 -20.76 -37.06
C ALA A 136 18.07 -20.96 -35.54
N LEU A 137 18.98 -21.85 -35.14
CA LEU A 137 19.35 -22.03 -33.73
C LEU A 137 19.98 -20.77 -33.15
N ALA A 138 20.94 -20.15 -33.86
CA ALA A 138 21.56 -18.90 -33.42
C ALA A 138 20.52 -17.77 -33.27
N LEU A 139 19.59 -17.64 -34.22
CA LEU A 139 18.49 -16.67 -34.12
C LEU A 139 17.59 -16.91 -32.90
N ARG A 140 17.30 -18.18 -32.57
CA ARG A 140 16.56 -18.54 -31.36
C ARG A 140 17.30 -18.14 -30.09
N PHE A 141 18.60 -18.40 -30.02
CA PHE A 141 19.43 -17.99 -28.89
C PHE A 141 19.47 -16.46 -28.73
N PHE A 142 19.67 -15.71 -29.81
CA PHE A 142 19.68 -14.25 -29.75
C PHE A 142 18.31 -13.67 -29.35
N ARG A 143 17.21 -14.26 -29.83
CA ARG A 143 15.86 -13.85 -29.41
C ARG A 143 15.60 -14.13 -27.95
N PHE A 144 16.06 -15.28 -27.43
CA PHE A 144 15.96 -15.61 -26.01
C PHE A 144 16.75 -14.64 -25.14
N LEU A 145 17.91 -14.20 -25.61
CA LEU A 145 18.72 -13.16 -24.97
C LEU A 145 18.15 -11.73 -25.13
N GLY A 146 16.96 -11.58 -25.72
CA GLY A 146 16.28 -10.30 -25.84
C GLY A 146 16.61 -9.49 -27.10
N PHE A 147 17.41 -10.03 -28.04
CA PHE A 147 17.72 -9.38 -29.32
C PHE A 147 16.66 -9.70 -30.37
N VAL A 148 15.91 -8.68 -30.77
CA VAL A 148 14.81 -8.81 -31.73
C VAL A 148 15.05 -7.92 -32.95
N PRO A 149 15.12 -8.49 -34.16
CA PRO A 149 15.15 -7.72 -35.39
C PRO A 149 13.92 -6.81 -35.52
N SER A 150 14.11 -5.50 -35.71
CA SER A 150 13.01 -4.57 -35.98
C SER A 150 13.00 -4.19 -37.46
N TYR A 151 12.04 -4.75 -38.19
CA TYR A 151 11.79 -4.43 -39.61
C TYR A 151 10.82 -3.26 -39.79
N ALA A 152 10.23 -2.79 -38.70
CA ALA A 152 9.27 -1.72 -38.70
C ALA A 152 9.91 -0.46 -38.09
N ILE A 153 9.72 0.64 -38.82
CA ILE A 153 9.77 2.04 -38.37
C ILE A 153 11.17 2.68 -38.44
N ASP A 154 11.31 3.61 -39.40
CA ASP A 154 12.37 4.62 -39.40
C ASP A 154 12.38 5.33 -38.02
N PRO A 155 13.55 5.57 -37.42
CA PRO A 155 13.65 6.09 -36.07
C PRO A 155 13.28 7.58 -36.07
N VAL A 156 11.99 7.89 -35.95
CA VAL A 156 11.49 9.24 -35.68
C VAL A 156 10.89 9.24 -34.27
N PRO A 157 11.32 10.16 -33.38
CA PRO A 157 10.86 10.16 -31.99
C PRO A 157 9.42 10.68 -31.90
N SER A 158 8.66 10.06 -31.01
CA SER A 158 7.41 10.55 -30.43
C SER A 158 6.32 11.08 -31.39
N SER A 159 5.32 10.24 -31.69
CA SER A 159 3.91 10.60 -31.49
C SER A 159 2.99 9.44 -31.86
N LYS A 160 2.21 8.97 -30.87
CA LYS A 160 0.94 8.23 -30.94
C LYS A 160 0.85 6.96 -31.81
N PRO A 161 0.28 5.86 -31.29
CA PRO A 161 0.08 4.64 -32.07
C PRO A 161 -1.09 4.87 -33.05
N THR A 162 -0.80 5.10 -34.32
CA THR A 162 -1.80 5.02 -35.39
C THR A 162 -1.81 3.62 -35.98
N LYS A 163 -2.98 2.97 -35.89
CA LYS A 163 -3.36 1.71 -36.51
C LYS A 163 -2.66 1.49 -37.86
N ALA A 164 -1.81 0.47 -37.93
CA ALA A 164 -1.18 0.03 -39.16
C ALA A 164 -2.22 -0.68 -40.03
N THR A 165 -2.69 0.03 -41.05
CA THR A 165 -3.49 -0.55 -42.14
C THR A 165 -2.61 -1.50 -42.95
N SER A 166 -3.00 -2.78 -42.99
CA SER A 166 -2.39 -3.78 -43.86
C SER A 166 -2.75 -3.49 -45.32
N LYS A 167 -1.81 -2.92 -46.06
CA LYS A 167 -1.87 -2.90 -47.53
C LYS A 167 -0.70 -3.70 -48.08
N LYS A 168 -1.03 -4.91 -48.57
CA LYS A 168 -0.18 -5.76 -49.40
C LYS A 168 0.50 -4.91 -50.49
N GLY A 169 1.78 -4.62 -50.30
CA GLY A 169 2.65 -4.01 -51.29
C GLY A 169 3.92 -4.84 -51.37
N LYS A 170 4.34 -5.18 -52.60
CA LYS A 170 5.58 -5.88 -52.97
C LYS A 170 6.69 -5.67 -51.94
N ALA A 171 7.23 -6.77 -51.42
CA ALA A 171 8.45 -6.82 -50.64
C ALA A 171 9.63 -6.31 -51.49
N SER A 172 9.78 -4.99 -51.56
CA SER A 172 11.07 -4.36 -51.78
C SER A 172 11.94 -4.79 -50.61
N ALA A 173 13.13 -5.34 -50.87
CA ALA A 173 14.08 -5.77 -49.86
C ALA A 173 14.27 -4.67 -48.81
N THR A 174 13.53 -4.76 -47.71
CA THR A 174 13.61 -3.83 -46.59
C THR A 174 14.91 -4.16 -45.89
N SER A 175 15.96 -3.42 -46.24
CA SER A 175 17.27 -3.52 -45.59
C SER A 175 17.07 -3.47 -44.08
N PHE A 176 17.59 -4.46 -43.37
CA PHE A 176 17.60 -4.50 -41.91
C PHE A 176 18.30 -3.25 -41.35
N LYS A 177 17.58 -2.41 -40.61
CA LYS A 177 18.09 -1.14 -40.10
C LYS A 177 18.23 -1.10 -38.58
N CYS A 178 17.40 -1.81 -37.82
CA CYS A 178 17.31 -1.64 -36.37
C CYS A 178 17.24 -2.99 -35.61
N ILE A 179 17.85 -3.02 -34.43
CA ILE A 179 17.74 -4.09 -33.44
C ILE A 179 17.06 -3.53 -32.20
N LEU A 180 16.00 -4.18 -31.74
CA LEU A 180 15.41 -3.94 -30.43
C LEU A 180 16.05 -4.89 -29.43
N VAL A 181 16.61 -4.35 -28.35
CA VAL A 181 17.20 -5.12 -27.25
C VAL A 181 16.31 -4.98 -26.02
N ARG A 182 15.81 -6.11 -25.52
CA ARG A 182 14.98 -6.19 -24.30
C ARG A 182 15.84 -6.72 -23.16
N SER A 183 15.97 -5.95 -22.08
CA SER A 183 16.59 -6.40 -20.84
C SER A 183 15.52 -6.97 -19.91
N GLU A 184 15.69 -8.23 -19.52
CA GLU A 184 14.80 -8.90 -18.57
C GLU A 184 15.02 -8.37 -17.15
N SER A 185 16.24 -7.96 -16.81
CA SER A 185 16.58 -7.48 -15.46
C SER A 185 16.05 -6.07 -15.19
N THR A 186 16.06 -5.19 -16.20
CA THR A 186 15.60 -3.79 -16.06
C THR A 186 14.17 -3.58 -16.55
N GLY A 187 13.60 -4.54 -17.28
CA GLY A 187 12.28 -4.41 -17.93
C GLY A 187 12.24 -3.34 -19.03
N GLN A 188 13.39 -2.86 -19.50
CA GLN A 188 13.49 -1.83 -20.52
C GLN A 188 13.76 -2.42 -21.92
N ALA A 189 13.20 -1.78 -22.94
CA ALA A 189 13.45 -2.11 -24.34
C ALA A 189 14.11 -0.91 -25.04
N THR A 190 15.29 -1.12 -25.61
CA THR A 190 16.10 -0.09 -26.26
C THR A 190 16.27 -0.39 -27.75
N LEU A 191 16.07 0.63 -28.60
CA LEU A 191 16.16 0.49 -30.04
C LEU A 191 17.50 1.02 -30.55
N PHE A 192 18.27 0.15 -31.21
CA PHE A 192 19.55 0.49 -31.83
C PHE A 192 19.42 0.53 -33.34
N ASP A 193 19.79 1.67 -33.94
CA ASP A 193 19.99 1.80 -35.38
C ASP A 193 21.36 1.22 -35.75
N VAL A 194 21.34 0.08 -36.46
CA VAL A 194 22.51 -0.67 -36.92
C VAL A 194 22.80 -0.45 -38.40
N SER A 195 22.02 0.40 -39.07
CA SER A 195 22.27 0.80 -40.46
C SER A 195 23.66 1.44 -40.60
N ALA A 196 24.26 1.33 -41.79
CA ALA A 196 25.57 1.94 -42.05
C ALA A 196 25.55 3.47 -41.88
N GLU A 197 24.40 4.11 -42.15
CA GLU A 197 24.19 5.54 -41.94
C GLU A 197 24.02 5.90 -40.46
N GLY A 198 23.23 5.12 -39.71
CA GLY A 198 23.04 5.30 -38.26
C GLY A 198 24.35 5.15 -37.49
N ARG A 199 25.15 4.14 -37.84
CA ARG A 199 26.50 3.93 -37.28
C ARG A 199 27.43 5.11 -37.55
N LYS A 200 27.44 5.63 -38.79
CA LYS A 200 28.24 6.82 -39.15
C LYS A 200 27.79 8.06 -38.40
N LYS A 201 26.48 8.31 -38.26
CA LYS A 201 25.94 9.46 -37.51
C LYS A 201 26.33 9.44 -36.03
N LYS A 202 26.37 8.24 -35.42
CA LYS A 202 26.72 8.08 -34.01
C LYS A 202 28.22 7.89 -33.75
N GLY A 203 29.02 7.72 -34.81
CA GLY A 203 30.46 7.48 -34.71
C GLY A 203 30.82 6.15 -34.04
N TRP A 204 29.92 5.15 -34.08
CA TRP A 204 30.15 3.87 -33.40
C TRP A 204 31.02 2.94 -34.24
N SER A 205 32.09 2.42 -33.66
CA SER A 205 32.79 1.26 -34.22
C SER A 205 31.96 -0.01 -34.02
N GLU A 206 32.26 -1.08 -34.77
CA GLU A 206 31.55 -2.37 -34.63
C GLU A 206 31.69 -2.94 -33.22
N ARG A 207 32.85 -2.73 -32.60
CA ARG A 207 33.10 -3.14 -31.21
C ARG A 207 32.26 -2.36 -30.22
N ASP A 208 32.20 -1.03 -30.35
CA ASP A 208 31.41 -0.18 -29.45
C ASP A 208 29.91 -0.49 -29.53
N LEU A 209 29.42 -0.77 -30.74
CA LEU A 209 28.03 -1.18 -30.94
C LEU A 209 27.75 -2.52 -30.24
N SER A 210 28.65 -3.50 -30.39
CA SER A 210 28.49 -4.80 -29.74
C SER A 210 28.47 -4.70 -28.21
N GLU A 211 29.37 -3.91 -27.62
CA GLU A 211 29.43 -3.70 -26.16
C GLU A 211 28.13 -3.06 -25.65
N ARG A 212 27.62 -2.02 -26.32
CA ARG A 212 26.36 -1.35 -25.95
C ARG A 212 25.13 -2.24 -26.12
N LEU A 213 25.11 -3.08 -27.16
CA LEU A 213 24.04 -4.06 -27.38
C LEU A 213 24.00 -5.07 -26.23
N TRP A 214 25.16 -5.56 -25.78
CA TRP A 214 25.25 -6.49 -24.66
C TRP A 214 24.99 -5.83 -23.31
N GLU A 215 25.41 -4.58 -23.09
CA GLU A 215 25.05 -3.80 -21.90
C GLU A 215 23.54 -3.58 -21.79
N ALA A 216 22.87 -3.31 -22.92
CA ALA A 216 21.43 -3.12 -22.96
C ALA A 216 20.61 -4.41 -22.83
N ALA A 217 21.23 -5.57 -23.01
CA ALA A 217 20.58 -6.88 -22.86
C ALA A 217 20.73 -7.44 -21.44
N ARG A 218 21.73 -6.99 -20.68
CA ARG A 218 21.91 -7.37 -19.27
C ARG A 218 20.80 -6.81 -18.39
#